data_AF-A0A6B0QS37-F1
#
_entry.id   AF-A0A6B0QS37-F1
#
_cell.length_a   1.000
_cell.length_b   1.000
_cell.length_c   1.000
_cell.angle_alpha   90.00
_cell.angle_beta   90.00
_cell.angle_gamma   90.00
#
_symmetry.space_group_name_H-M   'P 1'
#
loop_
_entity.id
_entity.type
_entity.pdbx_description
1 polymer ?
#
loop_
_entity_poly.entity_id
_entity_poly.type
_entity_poly.pdbx_seq_one_letter_code
_entity_poly.pdbx_strand_id
1 'polypeptide(L)'
;MKASGTLREYKVVGRCLLIRKCRMPPLYRMRIFALNHVVANSRFWYFVSQLKMKKSSGEVVYCGQVFEKSPLRVKNFGIWLRYDSRSGTHDMYRQYWDLTTAGAVPQCYRHRHRARPTQSIS
;
A
#
# COMPACT_ATOMS: atom_id res chain seq x y z
N MET A 1 -4.20 -9.41 -8.12
CA MET A 1 -3.01 -8.60 -8.47
C MET A 1 -1.91 -9.57 -8.89
N LYS A 2 -1.36 -9.47 -10.11
CA LYS A 2 -0.16 -10.21 -10.49
C LYS A 2 1.03 -9.51 -9.81
N ALA A 3 1.81 -10.18 -8.97
CA ALA A 3 3.08 -9.66 -8.42
C ALA A 3 4.24 -9.73 -9.42
N SER A 4 3.93 -9.97 -10.70
CA SER A 4 4.93 -10.01 -11.76
C SER A 4 5.25 -8.58 -12.18
N GLY A 5 6.19 -7.95 -11.47
CA GLY A 5 6.74 -6.64 -11.82
C GLY A 5 7.37 -5.92 -10.64
N THR A 6 8.33 -5.04 -10.93
CA THR A 6 8.93 -4.15 -9.93
C THR A 6 7.86 -3.22 -9.38
N LEU A 7 7.51 -3.37 -8.11
CA LEU A 7 6.56 -2.49 -7.45
C LEU A 7 7.17 -1.10 -7.31
N ARG A 8 6.32 -0.08 -7.38
CA ARG A 8 6.66 1.31 -7.13
C ARG A 8 5.91 1.76 -5.90
N GLU A 9 6.52 2.66 -5.15
CA GLU A 9 5.87 3.27 -4.00
C GLU A 9 5.05 4.48 -4.44
N TYR A 10 3.79 4.54 -4.04
CA TYR A 10 2.90 5.67 -4.27
C TYR A 10 2.43 6.26 -2.95
N LYS A 11 2.47 7.58 -2.84
CA LYS A 11 1.77 8.34 -1.80
C LYS A 11 0.41 8.73 -2.36
N VAL A 12 -0.64 8.15 -1.79
CA VAL A 12 -2.03 8.46 -2.14
C VAL A 12 -2.68 9.21 -0.98
N VAL A 13 -3.31 10.33 -1.30
CA VAL A 13 -4.06 11.15 -0.34
C VAL A 13 -5.49 11.29 -0.82
N GLY A 14 -6.44 11.00 0.05
CA GLY A 14 -7.86 11.14 -0.23
C GLY A 14 -8.62 11.76 0.93
N ARG A 15 -9.81 12.28 0.64
CA ARG A 15 -10.73 12.86 1.62
C ARG A 15 -12.17 12.54 1.26
N CYS A 16 -13.06 12.61 2.24
CA CYS A 16 -14.49 12.62 1.98
C CYS A 16 -14.87 13.84 1.14
N LEU A 17 -15.95 13.73 0.36
CA LEU A 17 -16.49 14.86 -0.38
C LEU A 17 -16.96 15.95 0.59
N LEU A 18 -16.87 17.20 0.13
CA LEU A 18 -17.36 18.35 0.87
C LEU A 18 -18.88 18.32 0.89
N ILE A 19 -19.46 17.97 2.03
CA ILE A 19 -20.93 18.00 2.26
C ILE A 19 -21.22 19.22 3.13
N ARG A 20 -22.41 19.82 3.00
CA ARG A 20 -22.87 20.97 3.80
C ARG A 20 -22.61 20.82 5.31
N LYS A 21 -22.62 19.58 5.82
CA LYS A 21 -22.39 19.23 7.23
C LYS A 21 -20.91 19.23 7.64
N CYS A 22 -19.97 19.03 6.71
CA CYS A 22 -18.53 18.99 7.00
C CYS A 22 -17.75 19.67 5.86
N ARG A 23 -17.40 20.95 6.06
CA ARG A 23 -16.70 21.78 5.07
C ARG A 23 -15.21 21.50 4.96
N MET A 24 -14.61 20.85 5.96
CA MET A 24 -13.19 20.50 5.98
C MET A 24 -13.01 19.06 6.49
N PRO A 25 -13.26 18.06 5.64
CA PRO A 25 -13.04 16.66 5.99
C PRO A 25 -11.53 16.39 6.15
N PRO A 26 -11.15 15.48 7.07
CA PRO A 26 -9.76 15.11 7.27
C PRO A 26 -9.16 14.45 6.03
N LEU A 27 -7.86 14.66 5.83
CA LEU A 27 -7.07 14.05 4.76
C LEU A 27 -6.45 12.74 5.24
N TYR A 28 -6.73 11.65 4.54
CA TYR A 28 -6.11 10.34 4.77
C TYR A 28 -4.96 10.15 3.79
N ARG A 29 -3.78 9.82 4.31
CA ARG A 29 -2.57 9.53 3.53
C ARG A 29 -2.16 8.08 3.72
N MET A 30 -1.94 7.37 2.61
CA MET A 30 -1.38 6.01 2.61
C MET A 30 -0.16 5.93 1.69
N ARG A 31 0.78 5.06 2.06
CA ARG A 31 1.85 4.59 1.18
C ARG A 31 1.35 3.28 0.58
N ILE A 32 1.44 3.13 -0.74
CA ILE A 32 0.89 1.98 -1.45
C ILE A 32 1.93 1.49 -2.44
N PHE A 33 2.25 0.20 -2.36
CA PHE A 33 3.13 -0.46 -3.32
C PHE A 33 2.30 -1.04 -4.47
N ALA A 34 2.50 -0.51 -5.68
CA ALA A 34 1.74 -0.91 -6.86
C ALA A 34 2.57 -0.80 -8.13
N LEU A 35 2.12 -1.46 -9.20
CA LEU A 35 2.80 -1.40 -10.50
C LEU A 35 2.59 -0.05 -11.21
N ASN A 36 1.42 0.57 -11.01
CA ASN A 36 1.06 1.85 -11.61
C ASN A 36 0.08 2.63 -10.70
N HIS A 37 -0.14 3.90 -11.04
CA HIS A 37 -1.01 4.79 -10.27
C HIS A 37 -2.49 4.35 -10.24
N VAL A 38 -2.97 3.67 -11.29
CA VAL A 38 -4.36 3.15 -11.37
C VAL A 38 -4.58 2.07 -10.31
N VAL A 39 -3.65 1.12 -10.23
CA VAL A 39 -3.67 0.04 -9.23
C VAL A 39 -3.45 0.61 -7.83
N ALA A 40 -2.61 1.64 -7.69
CA ALA A 40 -2.42 2.34 -6.41
C ALA A 40 -3.74 2.97 -5.92
N ASN A 41 -4.46 3.69 -6.79
CA ASN A 41 -5.77 4.27 -6.47
C ASN A 41 -6.80 3.19 -6.10
N SER A 42 -6.83 2.08 -6.82
CA SER A 42 -7.73 0.96 -6.50
C SER A 42 -7.45 0.37 -5.10
N ARG A 43 -6.17 0.17 -4.77
CA ARG A 43 -5.75 -0.32 -3.44
C ARG A 43 -6.04 0.69 -2.33
N PHE A 44 -5.88 1.98 -2.60
CA PHE A 44 -6.22 3.03 -1.65
C PHE A 44 -7.69 2.89 -1.22
N TRP A 45 -8.60 2.80 -2.19
CA TRP A 45 -10.02 2.63 -1.90
C TRP A 45 -10.34 1.33 -1.17
N TYR A 46 -9.64 0.23 -1.49
CA TYR A 46 -9.77 -1.03 -0.76
C TYR A 46 -9.46 -0.85 0.74
N PHE A 47 -8.32 -0.25 1.08
CA PHE A 47 -7.94 -0.04 2.49
C PHE A 47 -8.81 1.00 3.18
N VAL A 48 -9.13 2.10 2.51
CA VAL A 48 -9.96 3.18 3.08
C VAL A 48 -11.41 2.73 3.31
N SER A 49 -11.93 1.79 2.52
CA SER A 49 -13.25 1.20 2.75
C SER A 49 -13.35 0.43 4.07
N GLN A 50 -12.25 -0.16 4.54
CA GLN A 50 -12.18 -0.80 5.86
C GLN A 50 -12.26 0.25 6.99
N LEU A 51 -11.88 1.50 6.70
CA LEU A 51 -11.96 2.66 7.60
C LEU A 51 -13.28 3.46 7.42
N LYS A 52 -14.33 2.84 6.84
CA LYS A 52 -15.69 3.39 6.62
C LYS A 52 -15.85 4.51 5.59
N MET A 53 -14.88 4.73 4.70
CA MET A 53 -15.00 5.72 3.61
C MET A 53 -15.07 5.04 2.24
N LYS A 54 -16.09 5.38 1.44
CA LYS A 54 -16.34 4.77 0.12
C LYS A 54 -15.85 5.66 -1.01
N LYS A 55 -15.53 5.04 -2.16
CA LYS A 55 -15.15 5.75 -3.39
C LYS A 55 -16.22 6.72 -3.89
N SER A 56 -17.50 6.40 -3.69
CA SER A 56 -18.61 7.27 -4.10
C SER A 56 -18.76 8.52 -3.23
N SER A 57 -18.34 8.45 -1.96
CA SER A 57 -18.47 9.53 -0.98
C SER A 57 -17.16 10.28 -0.74
N GLY A 58 -16.15 10.08 -1.59
CA GLY A 58 -14.83 10.63 -1.42
C GLY A 58 -14.08 10.83 -2.73
N GLU A 59 -12.99 11.57 -2.64
CA GLU A 59 -12.12 11.87 -3.77
C GLU A 59 -10.65 11.63 -3.41
N VAL A 60 -9.84 11.33 -4.42
CA VAL A 60 -8.38 11.27 -4.29
C VAL A 60 -7.85 12.66 -4.65
N VAL A 61 -7.21 13.31 -3.68
CA VAL A 61 -6.64 14.67 -3.82
C VAL A 61 -5.26 14.60 -4.48
N TYR A 62 -4.49 13.57 -4.16
CA TYR A 62 -3.13 13.41 -4.67
C TYR A 62 -2.79 11.94 -4.85
N CYS A 63 -2.15 11.61 -5.97
CA CYS A 63 -1.54 10.30 -6.20
C CYS A 63 -0.21 10.54 -6.91
N GLY A 64 0.90 10.34 -6.20
CA GLY A 64 2.24 10.57 -6.73
C GLY A 64 3.21 9.48 -6.32
N GLN A 65 4.14 9.15 -7.21
CA GLN A 65 5.20 8.19 -6.93
C GLN A 65 6.18 8.79 -5.92
N VAL A 66 6.59 8.00 -4.94
CA VAL A 66 7.64 8.35 -3.97
C VAL A 66 8.91 7.64 -4.38
N PHE A 67 10.00 8.40 -4.52
CA PHE A 67 11.31 7.86 -4.79
C PHE A 67 12.11 7.73 -3.50
N GLU A 68 12.96 6.70 -3.44
CA GLU A 68 13.82 6.45 -2.30
C GLU A 68 14.85 7.59 -2.16
N LYS A 69 15.02 8.12 -0.94
CA LYS A 69 15.89 9.28 -0.70
C LYS A 69 17.38 8.97 -0.87
N SER A 70 17.79 7.73 -0.58
CA SER A 70 19.19 7.32 -0.62
C SER A 70 19.30 5.92 -1.24
N PRO A 71 19.15 5.79 -2.57
CA PRO A 71 19.08 4.50 -3.26
C PRO A 71 20.42 3.76 -3.32
N LEU A 72 21.53 4.41 -2.97
CA LEU A 72 22.87 3.80 -3.01
C LEU A 72 23.30 3.19 -1.67
N ARG A 73 22.50 3.38 -0.61
CA ARG A 73 22.83 2.90 0.73
C ARG A 73 21.95 1.71 1.09
N VAL A 74 22.57 0.59 1.44
CA VAL A 74 21.88 -0.59 1.97
C VAL A 74 21.23 -0.25 3.32
N LYS A 75 19.99 -0.70 3.50
CA LYS A 75 19.21 -0.50 4.73
C LYS A 75 18.53 -1.79 5.15
N ASN A 76 18.19 -1.86 6.43
CA ASN A 76 17.28 -2.86 6.96
C ASN A 76 15.85 -2.35 6.92
N PHE A 77 14.96 -3.10 6.28
CA PHE A 77 13.54 -2.83 6.20
C PHE A 77 12.77 -3.88 7.00
N GLY A 78 12.15 -3.46 8.11
CA GLY A 78 11.17 -4.27 8.83
C GLY A 78 9.80 -4.14 8.19
N ILE A 79 9.25 -5.23 7.69
CA ILE A 79 7.94 -5.29 7.06
C ILE A 79 6.98 -6.05 7.98
N TRP A 80 5.93 -5.36 8.40
CA TRP A 80 4.77 -5.97 9.03
C TRP A 80 3.75 -6.29 7.94
N LEU A 81 3.25 -7.52 7.93
CA LEU A 81 2.24 -7.93 6.97
C LEU A 81 1.17 -8.77 7.68
N ARG A 82 -0.07 -8.55 7.27
CA ARG A 82 -1.20 -9.40 7.62
C ARG A 82 -1.58 -10.22 6.40
N TYR A 83 -1.86 -11.50 6.62
CA TYR A 83 -2.25 -12.36 5.54
C TYR A 83 -3.21 -13.49 5.88
N ASP A 84 -3.98 -13.90 4.87
CA ASP A 84 -4.88 -15.06 5.02
C ASP A 84 -4.21 -16.32 4.47
N SER A 85 -4.06 -17.31 5.34
CA SER A 85 -3.74 -18.69 4.98
C SER A 85 -5.03 -19.45 4.62
N ARG A 86 -4.92 -20.75 4.31
CA ARG A 86 -6.11 -21.61 4.15
C ARG A 86 -6.88 -21.79 5.46
N SER A 87 -6.23 -21.58 6.59
CA SER A 87 -6.73 -21.93 7.92
C SER A 87 -7.09 -20.70 8.77
N GLY A 88 -6.72 -19.49 8.35
CA GLY A 88 -7.00 -18.27 9.10
C GLY A 88 -6.12 -17.09 8.70
N THR A 89 -6.30 -15.97 9.38
CA THR A 89 -5.52 -14.75 9.17
C THR A 89 -4.36 -14.68 10.17
N HIS A 90 -3.16 -14.38 9.69
CA HIS A 90 -1.94 -14.35 10.50
C HIS A 90 -1.19 -13.04 10.29
N ASP A 91 -0.67 -12.50 11.39
CA ASP A 91 0.26 -11.39 11.37
C ASP A 91 1.69 -11.92 11.31
N MET A 92 2.55 -11.24 10.56
CA MET A 92 3.94 -11.62 10.37
C MET A 92 4.82 -10.37 10.33
N TYR A 93 5.95 -10.45 11.03
CA TYR A 93 7.02 -9.47 10.92
C TYR A 93 8.23 -10.12 10.27
N ARG A 94 8.85 -9.44 9.31
CA ARG A 94 10.10 -9.91 8.70
C ARG A 94 10.99 -8.76 8.28
N GLN A 95 12.29 -8.97 8.43
CA GLN A 95 13.31 -8.00 8.05
C GLN A 95 13.94 -8.39 6.71
N TYR A 96 14.21 -7.37 5.89
CA TYR A 96 14.82 -7.51 4.56
C TYR A 96 15.95 -6.48 4.40
N TRP A 97 17.05 -6.91 3.80
CA TRP A 97 18.19 -6.06 3.46
C TRP A 97 18.07 -5.64 2.00
N ASP A 98 17.86 -4.36 1.73
CA ASP A 98 17.75 -3.84 0.36
C ASP A 98 18.19 -2.37 0.28
N LEU A 99 18.33 -1.86 -0.93
CA LEU A 99 18.64 -0.47 -1.26
C LEU A 99 17.40 0.42 -1.22
N THR A 100 16.23 -0.12 -1.56
CA THR A 100 14.99 0.65 -1.69
C THR A 100 13.81 -0.04 -1.04
N THR A 101 12.88 0.75 -0.50
CA THR A 101 11.63 0.20 0.06
C THR A 101 10.81 -0.54 -1.01
N ALA A 102 10.85 -0.04 -2.25
CA ALA A 102 10.17 -0.62 -3.40
C ALA A 102 10.78 -1.96 -3.88
N GLY A 103 12.03 -2.28 -3.50
CA GLY A 103 12.66 -3.58 -3.76
C GLY A 103 12.38 -4.61 -2.64
N ALA A 104 12.37 -4.14 -1.39
CA ALA A 104 12.17 -5.00 -0.22
C ALA A 104 10.78 -5.64 -0.19
N VAL A 105 9.75 -4.89 -0.61
CA VAL A 105 8.36 -5.36 -0.63
C VAL A 105 8.14 -6.51 -1.67
N PRO A 106 8.60 -6.40 -2.93
CA PRO A 106 8.64 -7.54 -3.85
C PRO A 106 9.40 -8.75 -3.32
N GLN A 107 10.54 -8.55 -2.64
CA GLN A 107 11.27 -9.64 -2.01
C GLN A 107 10.41 -10.35 -0.95
N CYS A 108 9.62 -9.59 -0.19
CA CYS A 108 8.63 -10.12 0.73
C CYS A 108 7.53 -10.93 0.04
N TYR A 109 7.04 -10.48 -1.12
CA TYR A 109 6.04 -11.22 -1.90
C TYR A 109 6.61 -12.51 -2.51
N ARG A 110 7.86 -12.51 -2.98
CA ARG A 110 8.51 -13.69 -3.58
C ARG A 110 8.84 -14.77 -2.55
N HIS A 111 9.26 -14.36 -1.36
CA HIS A 111 9.68 -15.29 -0.32
C HIS A 111 8.51 -15.91 0.46
N ARG A 112 7.27 -15.73 -0.02
CA ARG A 112 6.05 -16.20 0.62
C ARG A 112 5.52 -17.43 -0.10
N HIS A 113 5.52 -18.57 0.58
CA HIS A 113 5.07 -19.87 0.07
C HIS A 113 3.64 -19.80 -0.51
N ARG A 114 3.52 -19.64 -1.84
CA ARG A 114 2.27 -19.72 -2.63
C ARG A 114 1.14 -18.75 -2.23
N ALA A 115 1.41 -17.75 -1.40
CA ALA A 115 0.38 -16.79 -1.01
C ALA A 115 0.10 -15.78 -2.13
N ARG A 116 -1.18 -15.47 -2.36
CA ARG A 116 -1.58 -14.59 -3.46
C ARG A 116 -1.18 -13.13 -3.15
N PRO A 117 -0.64 -12.37 -4.12
CA PRO A 117 -0.31 -10.94 -3.95
C PRO A 117 -1.52 -10.04 -3.70
N THR A 118 -2.72 -10.62 -3.74
CA THR A 118 -3.95 -9.92 -3.39
C THR A 118 -3.92 -9.47 -1.92
N GLN A 119 -3.10 -10.08 -1.07
CA GLN A 119 -3.03 -9.85 0.37
C GLN A 119 -2.06 -8.72 0.76
N SER A 120 -2.50 -7.98 1.76
CA SER A 120 -2.10 -6.64 2.16
C SER A 120 -0.68 -6.51 2.69
N ILE A 121 0.13 -5.74 1.97
CA ILE A 121 1.23 -4.95 2.54
C ILE A 121 0.80 -3.50 2.35
N SER A 122 0.49 -2.83 3.45
CA SER A 122 0.21 -1.39 3.52
C SER A 122 1.42 -0.68 4.12
#